data_AF-A0A168R2Z7-F1
#
_entry.id   AF-A0A168R2Z7-F1
#
_cell.length_a   1.000
_cell.length_b   1.000
_cell.length_c   1.000
_cell.angle_alpha   90.00
_cell.angle_beta   90.00
_cell.angle_gamma   90.00
#
_symmetry.space_group_name_H-M   'P 1'
#
loop_
_entity.id
_entity.type
_entity.pdbx_description
1 polymer ?
#
loop_
_entity_poly.entity_id
_entity_poly.type
_entity_poly.pdbx_seq_one_letter_code
_entity_poly.pdbx_strand_id
1 'polypeptide(L)' 'MVRGDVGAVKAATDAGAAAAQRVGELVSVHVIPRPHVEVETILPKTNLKEDEK' A
#
# COMPACT_ATOMS: atom_id res chain seq x y z
N MET A 1 -0.24 -3.35 2.99
CA MET A 1 -0.10 -3.02 1.55
C MET A 1 -1.51 -2.85 0.97
N VAL A 2 -1.76 -1.85 0.12
CA VAL A 2 -3.10 -1.60 -0.45
C VAL A 2 -3.20 -2.26 -1.82
N ARG A 3 -4.32 -2.94 -2.11
CA ARG A 3 -4.60 -3.56 -3.42
C ARG A 3 -5.92 -3.02 -3.97
N GLY A 4 -6.02 -2.89 -5.29
CA GLY A 4 -7.23 -2.42 -5.97
C GLY A 4 -6.93 -1.81 -7.34
N ASP A 5 -7.92 -1.14 -7.92
CA ASP A 5 -7.76 -0.40 -9.16
C ASP A 5 -6.70 0.71 -9.02
N VAL A 6 -5.91 0.91 -10.08
CA VAL A 6 -4.77 1.84 -10.07
C VAL A 6 -5.18 3.26 -9.63
N GLY A 7 -6.36 3.73 -10.05
CA GLY A 7 -6.88 5.03 -9.66
C GLY A 7 -7.18 5.14 -8.17
N ALA A 8 -7.82 4.12 -7.60
CA ALA A 8 -8.13 4.07 -6.17
C ALA A 8 -6.86 3.94 -5.33
N VAL A 9 -5.95 3.05 -5.71
CA VAL A 9 -4.67 2.85 -5.02
C VAL A 9 -3.84 4.12 -5.06
N LYS A 10 -3.74 4.79 -6.22
CA LYS A 10 -2.99 6.05 -6.33
C LYS A 10 -3.56 7.15 -5.42
N ALA A 11 -4.87 7.33 -5.40
CA ALA A 11 -5.51 8.32 -4.53
C ALA A 11 -5.26 8.02 -3.04
N ALA A 12 -5.41 6.76 -2.62
CA ALA A 12 -5.15 6.35 -1.24
C ALA A 12 -3.69 6.59 -0.85
N THR A 13 -2.77 6.25 -1.74
CA THR A 13 -1.34 6.42 -1.56
C THR A 13 -0.92 7.89 -1.51
N ASP A 14 -1.47 8.76 -2.36
CA ASP A 14 -1.21 10.21 -2.35
C ASP A 14 -1.71 10.85 -1.04
N ALA A 15 -2.92 10.47 -0.58
CA ALA A 15 -3.47 10.93 0.69
C ALA A 15 -2.61 10.47 1.88
N GLY A 16 -2.16 9.22 1.86
CA GLY A 16 -1.27 8.65 2.88
C GLY A 16 0.10 9.33 2.89
N ALA A 17 0.69 9.60 1.73
CA ALA A 17 1.95 10.32 1.60
C ALA A 17 1.88 11.72 2.22
N ALA A 18 0.82 12.46 1.89
CA ALA A 18 0.60 13.80 2.45
C ALA A 18 0.38 13.75 3.98
N ALA A 19 -0.29 12.72 4.49
CA ALA A 19 -0.46 12.52 5.93
C ALA A 19 0.87 12.18 6.61
N ALA A 20 1.64 11.25 6.03
CA ALA A 20 2.93 10.81 6.54
C ALA A 20 3.93 11.96 6.65
N GLN A 21 4.00 12.84 5.64
CA GLN A 21 4.84 14.05 5.66
C GLN A 21 4.48 15.04 6.78
N ARG A 22 3.21 15.06 7.22
CA ARG A 22 2.78 15.96 8.30
C ARG A 22 3.14 15.44 9.68
N VAL A 23 3.19 14.12 9.85
CA VAL A 23 3.43 13.47 11.16
C VAL A 23 4.87 13.01 11.34
N GLY A 24 5.66 12.93 10.27
CA GLY A 24 7.05 12.49 10.29
C GLY A 24 7.72 12.51 8.92
N GLU A 25 8.78 11.72 8.78
CA GLU A 25 9.55 11.63 7.54
C GLU A 25 8.97 10.55 6.60
N LEU A 26 8.73 10.95 5.35
CA LEU A 26 8.30 10.03 4.29
C LEU A 26 9.51 9.56 3.49
N VAL A 27 9.87 8.27 3.61
CA VAL A 27 11.01 7.70 2.89
C VAL A 27 10.70 7.46 1.41
N SER A 28 9.64 6.71 1.11
CA SER A 28 9.25 6.45 -0.27
C SER A 28 7.81 5.95 -0.40
N VAL A 29 7.27 6.13 -1.60
CA VAL A 29 5.90 5.79 -1.95
C VAL A 29 5.87 5.23 -3.37
N HIS A 30 5.27 4.05 -3.55
CA HIS A 30 5.26 3.36 -4.84
C HIS A 30 3.90 2.73 -5.12
N VAL A 31 3.43 2.87 -6.36
CA VAL A 31 2.26 2.17 -6.89
C VAL A 31 2.73 1.31 -8.06
N ILE A 32 2.38 0.03 -8.05
CA ILE A 32 2.75 -0.93 -9.09
C ILE A 32 1.46 -1.40 -9.77
N PRO A 33 1.08 -0.84 -10.93
CA PRO A 33 -0.18 -1.16 -11.61
C PRO A 33 -0.30 -2.62 -12.06
N ARG A 34 0.82 -3.24 -12.45
CA ARG A 34 0.87 -4.61 -12.96
C ARG A 34 2.09 -5.33 -12.36
N PRO A 35 2.00 -5.77 -11.11
CA PRO A 35 3.07 -6.56 -10.51
C PRO A 35 3.17 -7.90 -11.25
N HIS A 36 4.38 -8.41 -11.39
CA HIS A 36 4.58 -9.78 -11.89
C HIS A 36 4.09 -10.78 -10.83
N VAL A 37 3.55 -11.92 -11.25
CA VAL A 37 2.90 -12.89 -10.35
C VAL A 37 3.85 -13.36 -9.25
N GLU A 38 5.13 -13.55 -9.58
CA GLU A 38 6.16 -13.96 -8.62
C GLU A 38 6.44 -12.93 -7.52
N VAL A 39 6.22 -11.64 -7.80
CA VAL A 39 6.39 -10.57 -6.80
C VAL A 39 5.38 -10.75 -5.66
N GLU A 40 4.17 -11.22 -5.95
CA GLU A 40 3.16 -11.47 -4.92
C GLU A 40 3.52 -12.62 -3.97
N THR A 41 4.29 -13.59 -4.45
CA THR A 41 4.74 -14.74 -3.67
C THR A 41 5.86 -14.36 -2.71
N ILE A 42 6.70 -13.41 -3.10
CA ILE A 42 7.87 -12.96 -2.34
C ILE A 42 7.50 -11.85 -1.34
N LEU A 43 6.53 -11.01 -1.68
CA LEU A 43 6.10 -9.94 -0.79
C LEU A 43 5.37 -10.49 0.45
N PRO A 44 5.61 -9.92 1.64
CA PRO A 44 4.94 -10.34 2.86
C PRO A 44 3.44 -10.08 2.77
N LYS A 45 2.63 -11.12 2.92
CA LYS A 45 1.18 -11.00 3.06
C LYS A 45 0.90 -10.31 4.39
N THR A 46 0.18 -9.18 4.36
CA THR A 46 -0.17 -8.46 5.59
C THR A 46 -1.18 -9.33 6.35
N ASN A 47 -0.72 -10.03 7.39
CA ASN A 47 -1.57 -10.77 8.32
C ASN A 47 -2.33 -9.77 9.20
N LEU A 48 -3.40 -9.19 8.68
CA LEU A 48 -4.47 -8.69 9.53
C LEU A 48 -5.32 -9.91 9.84
N LYS A 49 -5.07 -10.52 11.01
CA LYS A 49 -6.13 -11.28 11.66
C LYS A 49 -7.22 -10.25 11.92
N GLU A 50 -8.36 -10.42 11.28
CA GLU A 50 -9.57 -9.74 11.74
C GLU A 50 -9.76 -10.18 13.19
N ASP A 51 -9.64 -9.22 14.11
CA ASP A 51 -10.14 -9.40 15.46
C ASP A 51 -11.65 -9.65 15.31
N GLU A 52 -12.04 -10.93 15.20
CA GLU A 52 -13.40 -11.38 15.43
C GLU A 52 -13.81 -10.88 16.81
N LYS A 53 -14.76 -9.94 16.83
CA LYS A 53 -15.55 -9.63 18.02
C LYS A 53 -16.99 -10.02 17.77
#